data_AF-A0A9E4BBP9-F1
#
_entry.id   AF-A0A9E4BBP9-F1
#
_cell.length_a   1.000
_cell.length_b   1.000
_cell.length_c   1.000
_cell.angle_alpha   90.00
_cell.angle_beta   90.00
_cell.angle_gamma   90.00
#
_symmetry.space_group_name_H-M   'P 1'
#
loop_
_entity.id
_entity.type
_entity.pdbx_description
1 polymer ?
#
loop_
_entity_poly.entity_id
_entity_poly.type
_entity_poly.pdbx_seq_one_letter_code
_entity_poly.pdbx_strand_id
1 'polypeptide(L)'
;MDEKKWLQYCATEAQLRQFNDEGYLIVEDALSPDLIARLNDAVDRIEAKERETKGLKSDALLSKFRTVVEDDAFLELLDNPKTFPLLWDILGWNIQLYISHLIVYPPEQKKREINPGGWHQDGGRPVPEMERPHPRLSLKISYWLSDVDTPEHGAMQIVPRSHKLDTKPEECDVMPVCVKAGTAVLFDRRMWHRRGINTSDVTRRVLFFGYSYRWLRGLDYNLMPEDILSKCDSIRRQLLGDGIDVKGWWQPTEADVPLKSWLREHRGEEYLEALG
;
A
#
# COMPACT_ATOMS: atom_id res chain seq x y z
N MET A 1 18.62 -16.00 -7.43
CA MET A 1 17.15 -15.87 -7.46
C MET A 1 16.70 -16.39 -6.12
N ASP A 2 16.56 -15.47 -5.17
CA ASP A 2 16.27 -15.81 -3.78
C ASP A 2 14.92 -16.55 -3.77
N GLU A 3 14.92 -17.77 -3.22
CA GLU A 3 13.77 -18.65 -3.20
C GLU A 3 12.67 -17.88 -2.47
N LYS A 4 11.66 -17.40 -3.21
CA LYS A 4 10.66 -16.45 -2.71
C LYS A 4 9.95 -17.09 -1.51
N LYS A 5 10.38 -16.73 -0.30
CA LYS A 5 9.86 -17.27 0.96
C LYS A 5 8.50 -16.71 1.30
N TRP A 6 7.58 -16.75 0.34
CA TRP A 6 6.24 -16.25 0.45
C TRP A 6 5.36 -17.15 1.30
N LEU A 7 5.45 -18.47 1.10
CA LEU A 7 4.54 -19.43 1.73
C LEU A 7 4.62 -19.44 3.26
N GLN A 8 5.77 -19.06 3.84
CA GLN A 8 5.95 -18.94 5.29
C GLN A 8 5.23 -17.73 5.90
N TYR A 9 4.75 -16.79 5.08
CA TYR A 9 4.08 -15.56 5.51
C TYR A 9 2.63 -15.45 5.03
N CYS A 10 2.06 -16.54 4.51
CA CYS A 10 0.62 -16.61 4.28
C CYS A 10 -0.17 -16.32 5.56
N ALA A 11 -1.34 -15.72 5.40
CA ALA A 11 -2.16 -15.28 6.50
C ALA A 11 -2.65 -16.47 7.33
N THR A 12 -2.54 -16.34 8.65
CA THR A 12 -3.24 -17.21 9.58
C THR A 12 -4.73 -16.87 9.64
N GLU A 13 -5.56 -17.82 10.07
CA GLU A 13 -6.98 -17.58 10.35
C GLU A 13 -7.22 -16.39 11.30
N ALA A 14 -6.33 -16.21 12.27
CA ALA A 14 -6.39 -15.09 13.20
C ALA A 14 -6.13 -13.75 12.51
N GLN A 15 -5.13 -13.68 11.61
CA GLN A 15 -4.85 -12.48 10.83
C GLN A 15 -5.98 -12.16 9.84
N LEU A 16 -6.53 -13.17 9.16
CA LEU A 16 -7.67 -12.97 8.25
C LEU A 16 -8.90 -12.45 9.01
N ARG A 17 -9.19 -13.04 10.18
CA ARG A 17 -10.28 -12.57 11.06
C ARG A 17 -10.03 -11.14 11.52
N GLN A 18 -8.82 -10.83 12.00
CA GLN A 18 -8.46 -9.46 12.41
C GLN A 18 -8.62 -8.46 11.27
N PHE A 19 -8.12 -8.77 10.07
CA PHE A 19 -8.26 -7.85 8.94
C PHE A 19 -9.73 -7.64 8.55
N ASN A 20 -10.52 -8.72 8.56
CA ASN A 20 -11.95 -8.63 8.24
C ASN A 20 -12.74 -7.87 9.32
N ASP A 21 -12.37 -8.01 10.59
CA ASP A 21 -13.07 -7.38 11.69
C ASP A 21 -12.63 -5.95 11.96
N GLU A 22 -11.33 -5.70 12.04
CA GLU A 22 -10.73 -4.42 12.39
C GLU A 22 -10.35 -3.57 11.18
N GLY A 23 -10.15 -4.19 10.02
CA GLY A 23 -9.84 -3.51 8.76
C GLY A 23 -8.34 -3.36 8.47
N TYR A 24 -7.46 -3.78 9.38
CA TYR A 24 -6.01 -3.60 9.23
C TYR A 24 -5.19 -4.74 9.83
N LEU A 25 -3.94 -4.85 9.37
CA LEU A 25 -2.89 -5.72 9.93
C LEU A 25 -1.58 -4.92 10.03
N ILE A 26 -0.87 -5.11 11.14
CA ILE A 26 0.47 -4.56 11.36
C ILE A 26 1.46 -5.72 11.21
N VAL A 27 2.44 -5.54 10.34
CA VAL A 27 3.50 -6.50 10.05
C VAL A 27 4.83 -5.86 10.44
N GLU A 28 5.28 -6.17 11.64
CA GLU A 28 6.57 -5.72 12.15
C GLU A 28 7.73 -6.36 11.36
N ASP A 29 8.84 -5.62 11.26
CA ASP A 29 10.04 -6.05 10.52
C ASP A 29 9.75 -6.48 9.07
N ALA A 30 8.73 -5.90 8.43
CA ALA A 30 8.37 -6.21 7.04
C ALA A 30 9.52 -5.90 6.07
N LEU A 31 10.33 -4.90 6.38
CA LEU A 31 11.53 -4.51 5.64
C LEU A 31 12.78 -4.86 6.44
N SER A 32 13.80 -5.38 5.76
CA SER A 32 15.12 -5.57 6.37
C SER A 32 15.83 -4.22 6.58
N PRO A 33 16.78 -4.11 7.53
CA PRO A 33 17.58 -2.90 7.70
C PRO A 33 18.28 -2.42 6.41
N ASP A 34 18.76 -3.36 5.59
CA ASP A 34 19.36 -3.05 4.28
C ASP A 34 18.35 -2.40 3.32
N LEU A 35 17.15 -2.98 3.20
CA LEU A 35 16.10 -2.44 2.35
C LEU A 35 15.64 -1.07 2.86
N ILE A 36 15.52 -0.87 4.18
CA ILE A 36 15.19 0.45 4.77
C ILE A 36 16.25 1.50 4.39
N ALA A 37 17.53 1.16 4.42
CA ALA A 37 18.62 2.06 4.02
C ALA A 37 18.52 2.43 2.54
N ARG A 38 18.39 1.44 1.64
CA ARG A 38 18.25 1.68 0.19
C ARG A 38 17.02 2.51 -0.16
N LEU A 39 15.89 2.26 0.51
CA LEU A 39 14.66 3.03 0.34
C LEU A 39 14.82 4.48 0.82
N ASN A 40 15.49 4.71 1.95
CA ASN A 40 15.76 6.07 2.43
C ASN A 40 16.70 6.83 1.48
N ASP A 41 17.75 6.18 0.95
CA ASP A 41 18.64 6.79 -0.03
C ASP A 41 17.89 7.19 -1.32
N ALA A 42 16.96 6.34 -1.78
CA ALA A 42 16.08 6.66 -2.91
C ALA A 42 15.15 7.85 -2.60
N VAL A 43 14.54 7.84 -1.41
CA VAL A 43 13.68 8.93 -0.93
C VAL A 43 14.45 10.24 -0.86
N ASP A 44 15.69 10.25 -0.39
CA ASP A 44 16.53 11.47 -0.32
C ASP A 44 16.76 12.08 -1.71
N ARG A 45 17.11 11.25 -2.71
CA ARG A 45 17.30 11.69 -4.10
C ARG A 45 16.01 12.27 -4.69
N ILE A 46 14.88 11.58 -4.48
CA ILE A 46 13.57 11.98 -4.98
C ILE A 46 13.11 13.27 -4.29
N GLU A 47 13.26 13.35 -2.97
CA GLU A 47 12.89 14.51 -2.16
C GLU A 47 13.65 15.76 -2.63
N ALA A 48 14.97 15.67 -2.79
CA ALA A 48 15.79 16.78 -3.28
C ALA A 48 15.29 17.30 -4.65
N LYS A 49 15.12 16.39 -5.62
CA LYS A 49 14.65 16.70 -6.97
C LYS A 49 13.24 17.30 -6.97
N GLU A 50 12.31 16.72 -6.24
CA GLU A 50 10.92 17.17 -6.20
C GLU A 50 10.77 18.52 -5.52
N ARG A 51 11.52 18.77 -4.44
CA ARG A 51 11.51 20.06 -3.75
C ARG A 51 12.03 21.17 -4.64
N GLU A 52 13.13 20.94 -5.36
CA GLU A 52 13.65 21.87 -6.36
C GLU A 52 12.62 22.12 -7.46
N THR A 53 12.10 21.05 -8.07
CA THR A 53 11.16 21.12 -9.20
C THR A 53 9.86 21.86 -8.84
N LYS A 54 9.35 21.66 -7.62
CA LYS A 54 8.10 22.26 -7.14
C LYS A 54 8.30 23.57 -6.37
N GLY A 55 9.55 24.01 -6.15
CA GLY A 55 9.86 25.18 -5.32
C GLY A 55 9.40 25.02 -3.85
N LEU A 56 9.40 23.80 -3.31
CA LEU A 56 8.95 23.53 -1.94
C LEU A 56 10.05 23.88 -0.93
N LYS A 57 9.65 24.55 0.16
CA LYS A 57 10.52 24.77 1.32
C LYS A 57 10.91 23.43 1.96
N SER A 58 12.03 23.39 2.69
CA SER A 58 12.52 22.18 3.36
C SER A 58 11.55 21.62 4.41
N ASP A 59 10.75 22.48 5.05
CA ASP A 59 9.76 22.13 6.07
C ASP A 59 8.35 21.86 5.49
N ALA A 60 8.19 21.98 4.17
CA ALA A 60 6.93 21.67 3.50
C ALA A 60 6.70 20.16 3.43
N LEU A 61 5.46 19.73 3.63
CA LEU A 61 5.02 18.37 3.33
C LEU A 61 5.26 18.10 1.84
N LEU A 62 5.92 16.99 1.52
CA LEU A 62 6.09 16.52 0.15
C LEU A 62 5.18 15.30 -0.07
N SER A 63 4.40 15.34 -1.14
CA SER A 63 3.65 14.19 -1.64
C SER A 63 3.98 13.99 -3.12
N LYS A 64 4.25 12.73 -3.50
CA LYS A 64 4.56 12.32 -4.86
C LYS A 64 3.84 11.03 -5.18
N PHE A 65 2.92 11.09 -6.14
CA PHE A 65 2.26 9.93 -6.73
C PHE A 65 3.11 9.28 -7.82
N ARG A 66 2.74 8.07 -8.24
CA ARG A 66 3.47 7.29 -9.24
C ARG A 66 4.89 6.97 -8.79
N THR A 67 5.09 6.76 -7.50
CA THR A 67 6.44 6.61 -6.94
C THR A 67 7.09 5.28 -7.32
N VAL A 68 6.31 4.24 -7.66
CA VAL A 68 6.85 2.89 -7.94
C VAL A 68 7.90 2.85 -9.04
N VAL A 69 7.86 3.80 -9.99
CA VAL A 69 8.79 3.85 -11.13
C VAL A 69 10.05 4.68 -10.87
N GLU A 70 10.16 5.32 -9.70
CA GLU A 70 11.21 6.30 -9.44
C GLU A 70 12.55 5.67 -9.03
N ASP A 71 12.53 4.45 -8.50
CA ASP A 71 13.73 3.72 -8.09
C ASP A 71 13.45 2.20 -8.09
N ASP A 72 14.45 1.39 -8.47
CA ASP A 72 14.31 -0.07 -8.53
C ASP A 72 14.05 -0.69 -7.14
N ALA A 73 14.52 -0.04 -6.06
CA ALA A 73 14.23 -0.47 -4.70
C ALA A 73 12.72 -0.45 -4.38
N PHE A 74 11.93 0.38 -5.06
CA PHE A 74 10.48 0.41 -4.88
C PHE A 74 9.76 -0.75 -5.57
N LEU A 75 10.36 -1.34 -6.61
CA LEU A 75 9.82 -2.54 -7.26
C LEU A 75 9.88 -3.76 -6.32
N GLU A 76 10.82 -3.79 -5.38
CA GLU A 76 10.90 -4.83 -4.34
C GLU A 76 9.73 -4.81 -3.35
N LEU A 77 9.01 -3.69 -3.26
CA LEU A 77 7.84 -3.56 -2.39
C LEU A 77 6.55 -4.16 -3.00
N LEU A 78 6.55 -4.42 -4.32
CA LEU A 78 5.42 -5.03 -5.03
C LEU A 78 5.14 -6.42 -4.51
N ASP A 79 6.20 -7.20 -4.28
CA ASP A 79 6.13 -8.60 -3.90
C ASP A 79 6.95 -8.89 -2.63
N ASN A 80 6.99 -7.90 -1.71
CA ASN A 80 7.67 -8.01 -0.43
C ASN A 80 7.23 -9.32 0.28
N PRO A 81 8.18 -10.17 0.72
CA PRO A 81 7.82 -11.51 1.17
C PRO A 81 6.87 -11.57 2.35
N LYS A 82 6.90 -10.58 3.25
CA LYS A 82 6.10 -10.56 4.47
C LYS A 82 4.70 -9.96 4.30
N THR A 83 4.44 -9.26 3.20
CA THR A 83 3.16 -8.57 2.95
C THR A 83 2.41 -9.09 1.73
N PHE A 84 3.13 -9.51 0.69
CA PHE A 84 2.53 -9.99 -0.55
C PHE A 84 1.66 -11.25 -0.35
N PRO A 85 2.04 -12.21 0.50
CA PRO A 85 1.17 -13.35 0.80
C PRO A 85 -0.14 -12.97 1.47
N LEU A 86 -0.08 -12.06 2.45
CA LEU A 86 -1.26 -11.51 3.10
C LEU A 86 -2.18 -10.80 2.08
N LEU A 87 -1.58 -10.10 1.11
CA LEU A 87 -2.34 -9.41 0.08
C LEU A 87 -3.18 -10.36 -0.76
N TRP A 88 -2.62 -11.46 -1.26
CA TRP A 88 -3.40 -12.42 -2.04
C TRP A 88 -4.32 -13.29 -1.19
N ASP A 89 -3.99 -13.54 0.09
CA ASP A 89 -4.91 -14.24 1.00
C ASP A 89 -6.14 -13.38 1.32
N ILE A 90 -6.03 -12.05 1.19
CA ILE A 90 -7.13 -11.10 1.42
C ILE A 90 -7.92 -10.76 0.16
N LEU A 91 -7.25 -10.58 -0.99
CA LEU A 91 -7.88 -10.13 -2.24
C LEU A 91 -7.94 -11.21 -3.34
N GLY A 92 -7.26 -12.34 -3.16
CA GLY A 92 -7.06 -13.34 -4.21
C GLY A 92 -5.90 -13.00 -5.14
N TRP A 93 -5.71 -13.83 -6.16
CA TRP A 93 -4.58 -13.77 -7.09
C TRP A 93 -4.75 -12.75 -8.23
N ASN A 94 -5.99 -12.33 -8.54
CA ASN A 94 -6.30 -11.47 -9.68
C ASN A 94 -6.15 -9.97 -9.36
N ILE A 95 -4.96 -9.59 -8.91
CA ILE A 95 -4.67 -8.26 -8.36
C ILE A 95 -3.57 -7.52 -9.13
N GLN A 96 -3.56 -6.20 -8.98
CA GLN A 96 -2.51 -5.29 -9.44
C GLN A 96 -2.33 -4.10 -8.49
N LEU A 97 -1.18 -3.45 -8.56
CA LEU A 97 -0.96 -2.11 -8.04
C LEU A 97 -1.80 -1.11 -8.84
N TYR A 98 -2.64 -0.35 -8.16
CA TYR A 98 -3.43 0.71 -8.79
C TYR A 98 -2.90 2.10 -8.45
N ILE A 99 -2.21 2.28 -7.32
CA ILE A 99 -1.64 3.56 -6.90
C ILE A 99 -0.41 3.36 -6.03
N SER A 100 0.58 4.23 -6.17
CA SER A 100 1.75 4.31 -5.31
C SER A 100 2.05 5.77 -5.00
N HIS A 101 2.35 6.08 -3.74
CA HIS A 101 2.80 7.43 -3.39
C HIS A 101 3.76 7.46 -2.21
N LEU A 102 4.74 8.35 -2.32
CA LEU A 102 5.66 8.73 -1.27
C LEU A 102 5.11 9.97 -0.57
N ILE A 103 5.10 9.95 0.77
CA ILE A 103 4.83 11.15 1.56
C ILE A 103 5.93 11.36 2.60
N VAL A 104 6.49 12.57 2.61
CA VAL A 104 7.47 13.04 3.58
C VAL A 104 6.84 14.14 4.43
N TYR A 105 6.85 13.94 5.74
CA TYR A 105 6.28 14.82 6.75
C TYR A 105 7.39 15.40 7.64
N PRO A 106 8.01 16.54 7.26
CA PRO A 106 8.92 17.26 8.14
C PRO A 106 8.23 17.72 9.44
N PRO A 107 8.99 18.00 10.52
CA PRO A 107 8.48 18.65 11.72
C PRO A 107 7.68 19.92 11.45
N GLU A 108 6.52 20.05 12.10
CA GLU A 108 5.57 21.14 11.92
C GLU A 108 5.47 22.07 13.14
N GLN A 109 6.26 21.83 14.20
CA GLN A 109 6.23 22.60 15.46
C GLN A 109 6.34 24.13 15.27
N LYS A 110 7.05 24.57 14.23
CA LYS A 110 7.30 26.00 13.95
C LYS A 110 6.29 26.62 12.98
N LYS A 111 5.32 25.85 12.48
CA LYS A 111 4.32 26.35 11.53
C LYS A 111 3.23 27.12 12.26
N ARG A 112 2.89 28.31 11.75
CA ARG A 112 1.81 29.15 12.28
C ARG A 112 0.42 28.57 12.00
N GLU A 113 0.28 27.89 10.87
CA GLU A 113 -0.95 27.23 10.44
C GLU A 113 -0.65 25.78 10.09
N ILE A 114 -1.40 24.85 10.68
CA ILE A 114 -1.26 23.41 10.44
C ILE A 114 -2.62 22.87 10.04
N ASN A 115 -2.71 22.29 8.84
CA ASN A 115 -3.90 21.57 8.40
C ASN A 115 -3.69 20.06 8.64
N PRO A 116 -4.41 19.44 9.59
CA PRO A 116 -4.32 17.99 9.83
C PRO A 116 -4.95 17.16 8.70
N GLY A 117 -5.57 17.80 7.70
CA GLY A 117 -6.41 17.12 6.73
C GLY A 117 -7.74 16.65 7.34
N GLY A 118 -8.72 16.43 6.48
CA GLY A 118 -10.00 15.84 6.88
C GLY A 118 -9.90 14.33 7.08
N TRP A 119 -10.81 13.79 7.88
CA TRP A 119 -11.12 12.36 7.86
C TRP A 119 -11.58 11.96 6.47
N HIS A 120 -11.02 10.89 5.93
CA HIS A 120 -11.35 10.41 4.60
C HIS A 120 -11.20 8.90 4.48
N GLN A 121 -11.86 8.36 3.45
CA GLN A 121 -11.53 7.06 2.86
C GLN A 121 -10.66 7.33 1.65
N ASP A 122 -9.66 6.49 1.41
CA ASP A 122 -8.69 6.73 0.35
C ASP A 122 -9.39 6.78 -1.01
N GLY A 123 -9.12 7.80 -1.84
CA GLY A 123 -9.82 8.01 -3.12
C GLY A 123 -11.33 8.30 -3.00
N GLY A 124 -11.82 8.61 -1.80
CA GLY A 124 -13.22 8.98 -1.54
C GLY A 124 -14.22 7.91 -1.95
N ARG A 125 -15.36 8.38 -2.49
CA ARG A 125 -16.48 7.57 -2.97
C ARG A 125 -16.58 7.68 -4.50
N PRO A 126 -15.73 6.95 -5.26
CA PRO A 126 -15.64 7.14 -6.70
C PRO A 126 -16.87 6.65 -7.45
N VAL A 127 -17.68 5.77 -6.84
CA VAL A 127 -18.89 5.19 -7.46
C VAL A 127 -20.07 5.34 -6.50
N PRO A 128 -20.66 6.55 -6.39
CA PRO A 128 -21.82 6.78 -5.51
C PRO A 128 -23.06 5.98 -5.93
N GLU A 129 -23.13 5.53 -7.19
CA GLU A 129 -24.23 4.75 -7.77
C GLU A 129 -24.19 3.27 -7.40
N MET A 130 -23.04 2.74 -6.95
CA MET A 130 -22.93 1.35 -6.53
C MET A 130 -23.63 1.09 -5.19
N GLU A 131 -24.34 -0.04 -5.11
CA GLU A 131 -25.01 -0.52 -3.90
C GLU A 131 -24.05 -0.65 -2.71
N ARG A 132 -24.61 -0.52 -1.51
CA ARG A 132 -23.89 -0.45 -0.23
C ARG A 132 -24.34 -1.54 0.74
N PRO A 133 -23.47 -1.98 1.66
CA PRO A 133 -22.07 -1.57 1.84
C PRO A 133 -21.18 -2.03 0.69
N HIS A 134 -20.26 -1.18 0.23
CA HIS A 134 -19.39 -1.53 -0.90
C HIS A 134 -18.53 -2.75 -0.56
N PRO A 135 -18.35 -3.72 -1.47
CA PRO A 135 -17.38 -4.79 -1.26
C PRO A 135 -15.96 -4.24 -1.14
N ARG A 136 -15.05 -5.03 -0.57
CA ARG A 136 -13.62 -4.70 -0.59
C ARG A 136 -13.11 -4.79 -2.02
N LEU A 137 -12.86 -3.66 -2.66
CA LEU A 137 -12.33 -3.59 -4.03
C LEU A 137 -10.82 -3.35 -4.09
N SER A 138 -10.24 -2.94 -2.96
CA SER A 138 -8.81 -2.63 -2.84
C SER A 138 -8.42 -2.50 -1.38
N LEU A 139 -7.11 -2.62 -1.13
CA LEU A 139 -6.48 -2.29 0.13
C LEU A 139 -5.16 -1.55 -0.15
N LYS A 140 -4.60 -0.91 0.87
CA LYS A 140 -3.27 -0.32 0.81
C LYS A 140 -2.32 -0.98 1.81
N ILE A 141 -1.05 -0.96 1.45
CA ILE A 141 0.07 -1.30 2.31
C ILE A 141 0.89 -0.02 2.48
N SER A 142 1.08 0.41 3.71
CA SER A 142 1.99 1.50 4.06
C SER A 142 3.29 0.92 4.61
N TYR A 143 4.41 1.32 4.03
CA TYR A 143 5.76 0.94 4.44
C TYR A 143 6.43 2.12 5.14
N TRP A 144 6.73 1.98 6.42
CA TRP A 144 7.21 3.07 7.26
C TRP A 144 8.74 3.07 7.26
N LEU A 145 9.35 4.18 6.87
CA LEU A 145 10.80 4.30 6.69
C LEU A 145 11.49 5.07 7.82
N SER A 146 10.71 5.52 8.80
CA SER A 146 11.11 6.29 9.98
C SER A 146 10.31 5.81 11.18
N ASP A 147 10.91 5.84 12.36
CA ASP A 147 10.22 5.55 13.62
C ASP A 147 9.08 6.54 13.89
N VAL A 148 7.97 6.01 14.37
CA VAL A 148 6.79 6.75 14.83
C VAL A 148 6.45 6.23 16.21
N ASP A 149 7.25 6.66 17.19
CA ASP A 149 7.19 6.13 18.55
C ASP A 149 5.96 6.60 19.32
N THR A 150 5.48 7.79 18.97
CA THR A 150 4.37 8.45 19.64
C THR A 150 3.45 9.16 18.64
N PRO A 151 2.20 9.50 19.01
CA PRO A 151 1.29 10.23 18.13
C PRO A 151 1.87 11.55 17.61
N GLU A 152 2.75 12.20 18.39
CA GLU A 152 3.42 13.47 18.06
C GLU A 152 4.37 13.35 16.88
N HIS A 153 4.80 12.13 16.49
CA HIS A 153 5.55 11.87 15.26
C HIS A 153 4.68 11.98 13.99
N GLY A 154 3.47 12.54 14.12
CA GLY A 154 2.50 12.67 13.06
C GLY A 154 1.81 11.36 12.72
N ALA A 155 1.71 10.41 13.66
CA ALA A 155 1.13 9.08 13.45
C ALA A 155 -0.17 9.14 12.65
N MET A 156 -0.29 8.27 11.63
CA MET A 156 -1.54 8.15 10.89
C MET A 156 -2.63 7.72 11.87
N GLN A 157 -3.79 8.37 11.83
CA GLN A 157 -4.90 8.03 12.69
C GLN A 157 -5.90 7.23 11.88
N ILE A 158 -6.23 6.03 12.36
CA ILE A 158 -7.24 5.16 11.75
C ILE A 158 -8.41 4.97 12.70
N VAL A 159 -9.59 4.72 12.15
CA VAL A 159 -10.77 4.28 12.91
C VAL A 159 -10.97 2.80 12.65
N PRO A 160 -10.59 1.89 13.57
CA PRO A 160 -10.84 0.46 13.43
C PRO A 160 -12.32 0.16 13.13
N ARG A 161 -12.57 -0.91 12.39
CA ARG A 161 -13.92 -1.40 11.99
C ARG A 161 -14.70 -0.47 11.05
N SER A 162 -14.19 0.74 10.78
CA SER A 162 -14.91 1.74 10.00
C SER A 162 -15.03 1.44 8.51
N HIS A 163 -14.29 0.44 7.99
CA HIS A 163 -14.49 -0.10 6.62
C HIS A 163 -15.84 -0.79 6.44
N LYS A 164 -16.51 -1.15 7.54
CA LYS A 164 -17.88 -1.69 7.55
C LYS A 164 -18.94 -0.58 7.51
N LEU A 165 -18.55 0.69 7.57
CA LEU A 165 -19.43 1.85 7.65
C LEU A 165 -19.31 2.73 6.41
N ASP A 166 -20.44 3.24 5.93
CA ASP A 166 -20.43 4.18 4.81
C ASP A 166 -19.99 5.58 5.25
N THR A 167 -20.49 6.06 6.39
CA THR A 167 -20.18 7.38 6.95
C THR A 167 -19.16 7.28 8.08
N LYS A 168 -18.45 8.39 8.34
CA LYS A 168 -17.61 8.44 9.53
C LYS A 168 -18.51 8.36 10.76
N PRO A 169 -18.28 7.43 11.70
CA PRO A 169 -18.98 7.42 12.97
C PRO A 169 -18.74 8.72 13.73
N GLU A 170 -19.77 9.26 14.40
CA GLU A 170 -19.66 10.49 15.22
C GLU A 170 -18.77 10.24 16.42
N GLU A 171 -19.09 9.19 17.19
CA GLU A 171 -18.26 8.66 18.27
C GLU A 171 -17.47 7.45 17.76
N CYS A 172 -16.14 7.53 17.86
CA CYS A 172 -15.30 6.44 17.38
C CYS A 172 -13.96 6.37 18.10
N ASP A 173 -13.50 5.14 18.31
CA ASP A 173 -12.15 4.88 18.77
C ASP A 173 -11.16 5.24 17.67
N VAL A 174 -10.31 6.22 17.94
CA VAL A 174 -9.24 6.65 17.05
C VAL A 174 -7.94 6.01 17.51
N MET A 175 -7.33 5.20 16.65
CA MET A 175 -6.06 4.56 16.92
C MET A 175 -4.93 5.28 16.17
N PRO A 176 -3.93 5.86 16.85
CA PRO A 176 -2.70 6.31 16.21
C PRO A 176 -1.84 5.09 15.81
N VAL A 177 -1.38 5.07 14.56
CA VAL A 177 -0.45 4.07 14.04
C VAL A 177 0.97 4.48 14.44
N CYS A 178 1.37 4.09 15.65
CA CYS A 178 2.73 4.24 16.16
C CYS A 178 3.51 2.95 15.90
N VAL A 179 4.50 3.01 15.00
CA VAL A 179 5.24 1.85 14.50
C VAL A 179 6.71 2.19 14.28
N LYS A 180 7.57 1.18 14.36
CA LYS A 180 8.99 1.30 14.03
C LYS A 180 9.25 1.36 12.53
N ALA A 181 10.37 1.97 12.14
CA ALA A 181 10.87 1.88 10.78
C ALA A 181 11.02 0.41 10.38
N GLY A 182 10.62 0.08 9.16
CA GLY A 182 10.57 -1.29 8.66
C GLY A 182 9.22 -1.98 8.83
N THR A 183 8.30 -1.43 9.62
CA THR A 183 6.94 -1.97 9.72
C THR A 183 6.14 -1.69 8.45
N ALA A 184 5.34 -2.67 8.04
CA ALA A 184 4.28 -2.48 7.06
C ALA A 184 2.90 -2.53 7.73
N VAL A 185 1.98 -1.68 7.30
CA VAL A 185 0.57 -1.72 7.75
C VAL A 185 -0.32 -1.88 6.54
N LEU A 186 -1.01 -3.03 6.48
CA LEU A 186 -2.07 -3.29 5.51
C LEU A 186 -3.37 -2.74 6.08
N PHE A 187 -4.15 -2.01 5.28
CA PHE A 187 -5.45 -1.52 5.68
C PHE A 187 -6.43 -1.48 4.51
N ASP A 188 -7.68 -1.81 4.81
CA ASP A 188 -8.79 -1.73 3.86
C ASP A 188 -8.98 -0.27 3.43
N ARG A 189 -9.06 -0.02 2.12
CA ARG A 189 -9.18 1.34 1.56
C ARG A 189 -10.40 2.09 2.10
N ARG A 190 -11.45 1.36 2.51
CA ARG A 190 -12.69 1.91 3.08
C ARG A 190 -12.54 2.37 4.52
N MET A 191 -11.41 2.13 5.19
CA MET A 191 -11.18 2.65 6.53
C MET A 191 -11.12 4.17 6.53
N TRP A 192 -11.83 4.78 7.48
CA TRP A 192 -11.69 6.20 7.78
C TRP A 192 -10.36 6.44 8.46
N HIS A 193 -9.57 7.35 7.89
CA HIS A 193 -8.28 7.73 8.42
C HIS A 193 -7.97 9.20 8.13
N ARG A 194 -6.93 9.70 8.80
CA ARG A 194 -6.31 10.99 8.49
C ARG A 194 -4.84 10.97 8.90
N ARG A 195 -4.06 11.94 8.44
CA ARG A 195 -2.70 12.12 8.94
C ARG A 195 -2.71 12.67 10.37
N GLY A 196 -1.67 12.36 11.14
CA GLY A 196 -1.34 13.11 12.35
C GLY A 196 -0.57 14.38 12.02
N ILE A 197 -0.46 15.26 13.01
CA ILE A 197 0.40 16.45 12.97
C ILE A 197 1.77 16.05 13.51
N ASN A 198 2.82 16.30 12.74
CA ASN A 198 4.17 15.96 13.18
C ASN A 198 4.74 17.09 14.06
N THR A 199 4.60 16.97 15.38
CA THR A 199 5.21 17.85 16.36
C THR A 199 6.44 17.23 17.02
N SER A 200 7.07 16.20 16.44
CA SER A 200 8.39 15.73 16.86
C SER A 200 9.51 16.46 16.12
N ASP A 201 10.75 16.05 16.33
CA ASP A 201 11.95 16.49 15.62
C ASP A 201 12.38 15.53 14.48
N VAL A 202 11.63 14.44 14.26
CA VAL A 202 11.90 13.43 13.24
C VAL A 202 11.07 13.70 11.98
N THR A 203 11.72 13.71 10.81
CA THR A 203 10.99 13.71 9.53
C THR A 203 10.37 12.34 9.28
N ARG A 204 9.04 12.25 9.30
CA ARG A 204 8.34 10.99 9.05
C ARG A 204 8.26 10.69 7.56
N ARG A 205 8.67 9.48 7.16
CA ARG A 205 8.68 9.00 5.77
C ARG A 205 7.86 7.73 5.62
N VAL A 206 6.96 7.72 4.65
CA VAL A 206 6.09 6.57 4.39
C VAL A 206 5.83 6.42 2.89
N LEU A 207 5.90 5.19 2.41
CA LEU A 207 5.47 4.79 1.07
C LEU A 207 4.14 4.07 1.19
N PHE A 208 3.14 4.41 0.37
CA PHE A 208 1.94 3.59 0.27
C PHE A 208 1.80 2.97 -1.12
N PHE A 209 1.42 1.70 -1.11
CA PHE A 209 1.19 0.86 -2.28
C PHE A 209 -0.24 0.33 -2.18
N GLY A 210 -1.10 0.76 -3.10
CA GLY A 210 -2.49 0.34 -3.16
C GLY A 210 -2.69 -0.71 -4.22
N TYR A 211 -3.39 -1.78 -3.84
CA TYR A 211 -3.70 -2.91 -4.69
C TYR A 211 -5.20 -3.06 -4.89
N SER A 212 -5.61 -3.36 -6.11
CA SER A 212 -6.99 -3.59 -6.51
C SER A 212 -7.08 -4.82 -7.41
N TYR A 213 -8.30 -5.26 -7.71
CA TYR A 213 -8.50 -6.24 -8.76
C TYR A 213 -8.03 -5.72 -10.14
N ARG A 214 -7.55 -6.61 -11.01
CA ARG A 214 -7.01 -6.24 -12.34
C ARG A 214 -8.03 -5.60 -13.27
N TRP A 215 -9.32 -5.93 -13.12
CA TRP A 215 -10.39 -5.32 -13.93
C TRP A 215 -10.68 -3.85 -13.53
N LEU A 216 -10.18 -3.40 -12.37
CA LEU A 216 -10.26 -2.00 -11.96
C LEU A 216 -9.10 -1.21 -12.55
N ARG A 217 -9.41 -0.10 -13.21
CA ARG A 217 -8.42 0.75 -13.88
C ARG A 217 -7.42 1.36 -12.88
N GLY A 218 -6.13 1.28 -13.18
CA GLY A 218 -5.06 1.89 -12.39
C GLY A 218 -5.14 3.42 -12.37
N LEU A 219 -4.79 4.03 -11.22
CA LEU A 219 -4.69 5.49 -11.07
C LEU A 219 -3.30 6.02 -11.43
N ASP A 220 -2.26 5.24 -11.13
CA ASP A 220 -0.89 5.61 -11.48
C ASP A 220 -0.67 5.49 -12.99
N TYR A 221 -0.83 4.28 -13.52
CA TYR A 221 -0.61 3.94 -14.92
C TYR A 221 -1.70 2.97 -15.38
N ASN A 222 -2.19 3.16 -16.61
CA ASN A 222 -3.01 2.16 -17.30
C ASN A 222 -2.15 1.20 -18.11
N LEU A 223 -0.99 1.69 -18.58
CA LEU A 223 0.03 0.94 -19.28
C LEU A 223 1.34 1.34 -18.63
N MET A 224 2.04 0.37 -18.06
CA MET A 224 3.34 0.59 -17.45
C MET A 224 4.39 0.81 -18.54
N PRO A 225 5.35 1.74 -18.36
CA PRO A 225 6.46 1.91 -19.31
C PRO A 225 7.28 0.62 -19.49
N GLU A 226 7.69 0.33 -20.72
CA GLU A 226 8.40 -0.91 -21.07
C GLU A 226 9.76 -1.03 -20.36
N ASP A 227 10.45 0.09 -20.14
CA ASP A 227 11.71 0.13 -19.41
C ASP A 227 11.55 -0.32 -17.95
N ILE A 228 10.38 -0.08 -17.34
CA ILE A 228 10.04 -0.61 -16.01
C ILE A 228 9.67 -2.10 -16.10
N LEU A 229 8.83 -2.49 -17.05
CA LEU A 229 8.40 -3.88 -17.23
C LEU A 229 9.57 -4.82 -17.54
N SER A 230 10.57 -4.35 -18.27
CA SER A 230 11.77 -5.13 -18.62
C SER A 230 12.63 -5.52 -17.41
N LYS A 231 12.46 -4.84 -16.26
CA LYS A 231 13.16 -5.12 -15.00
C LYS A 231 12.44 -6.15 -14.14
N CYS A 232 11.23 -6.56 -14.53
CA CYS A 232 10.31 -7.31 -13.69
C CYS A 232 10.11 -8.74 -14.21
N ASP A 233 9.99 -9.69 -13.27
CA ASP A 233 9.51 -11.03 -13.58
C ASP A 233 8.02 -11.04 -13.93
N SER A 234 7.49 -12.18 -14.38
CA SER A 234 6.10 -12.29 -14.82
C SER A 234 5.09 -11.89 -13.74
N ILE A 235 5.34 -12.21 -12.47
CA ILE A 235 4.44 -11.87 -11.36
C ILE A 235 4.47 -10.37 -11.09
N ARG A 236 5.66 -9.74 -11.03
CA ARG A 236 5.76 -8.28 -10.89
C ARG A 236 5.16 -7.56 -12.09
N ARG A 237 5.30 -8.08 -13.31
CA ARG A 237 4.61 -7.55 -14.50
C ARG A 237 3.09 -7.59 -14.32
N GLN A 238 2.52 -8.72 -13.86
CA GLN A 238 1.11 -8.81 -13.49
C GLN A 238 0.72 -7.74 -12.47
N LEU A 239 1.52 -7.58 -11.40
CA LEU A 239 1.27 -6.58 -10.36
C LEU A 239 1.36 -5.14 -10.89
N LEU A 240 2.14 -4.89 -11.94
CA LEU A 240 2.22 -3.59 -12.62
C LEU A 240 1.11 -3.40 -13.67
N GLY A 241 0.14 -4.32 -13.74
CA GLY A 241 -1.01 -4.25 -14.62
C GLY A 241 -0.75 -4.72 -16.05
N ASP A 242 0.40 -5.33 -16.30
CA ASP A 242 0.73 -5.93 -17.58
C ASP A 242 -0.22 -7.09 -17.91
N GLY A 243 -0.39 -7.37 -19.19
CA GLY A 243 -1.30 -8.40 -19.70
C GLY A 243 -1.05 -8.67 -21.17
N ILE A 244 -1.54 -9.82 -21.65
CA ILE A 244 -1.34 -10.26 -23.02
C ILE A 244 -2.42 -9.70 -23.94
N ASP A 245 -3.66 -9.68 -23.45
CA ASP A 245 -4.81 -9.20 -24.20
C ASP A 245 -5.70 -8.31 -23.31
N VAL A 246 -6.36 -7.32 -23.92
CA VAL A 246 -7.30 -6.41 -23.26
C VAL A 246 -8.44 -7.17 -22.55
N LYS A 247 -8.88 -8.32 -23.09
CA LYS A 247 -9.88 -9.17 -22.46
C LYS A 247 -9.34 -9.88 -21.21
N GLY A 248 -8.01 -10.03 -21.10
CA GLY A 248 -7.33 -10.65 -19.97
C GLY A 248 -7.52 -9.91 -18.65
N TRP A 249 -7.99 -8.66 -18.66
CA TRP A 249 -8.39 -7.97 -17.43
C TRP A 249 -9.75 -8.44 -16.89
N TRP A 250 -10.64 -8.93 -17.76
CA TRP A 250 -11.98 -9.42 -17.42
C TRP A 250 -12.07 -10.95 -17.36
N GLN A 251 -11.37 -11.63 -18.28
CA GLN A 251 -11.34 -13.07 -18.44
C GLN A 251 -9.88 -13.51 -18.63
N PRO A 252 -9.07 -13.49 -17.55
CA PRO A 252 -7.65 -13.77 -17.64
C PRO A 252 -7.35 -15.20 -18.08
N THR A 253 -6.40 -15.35 -19.01
CA THR A 253 -5.72 -16.62 -19.28
C THR A 253 -4.56 -16.81 -18.30
N GLU A 254 -3.96 -18.01 -18.25
CA GLU A 254 -2.79 -18.25 -17.38
C GLU A 254 -1.60 -17.31 -17.66
N ALA A 255 -1.47 -16.85 -18.91
CA ALA A 255 -0.42 -15.91 -19.29
C ALA A 255 -0.67 -14.48 -18.76
N ASP A 256 -1.94 -14.11 -18.50
CA ASP A 256 -2.30 -12.82 -17.93
C ASP A 256 -2.12 -12.79 -16.40
N VAL A 257 -2.16 -13.95 -15.75
CA VAL A 257 -2.15 -14.09 -14.28
C VAL A 257 -1.15 -15.14 -13.78
N PRO A 258 0.15 -14.92 -14.02
CA PRO A 258 1.21 -15.84 -13.58
C PRO A 258 1.20 -16.14 -12.08
N LEU A 259 0.68 -15.24 -11.23
CA LEU A 259 0.51 -15.51 -9.80
C LEU A 259 -0.44 -16.71 -9.54
N LYS A 260 -1.52 -16.82 -10.33
CA LYS A 260 -2.45 -17.95 -10.21
C LYS A 260 -1.75 -19.27 -10.49
N SER A 261 -1.00 -19.33 -11.59
CA SER A 261 -0.25 -20.53 -12.00
C SER A 261 0.81 -20.90 -10.97
N TRP A 262 1.52 -19.90 -10.43
CA TRP A 262 2.50 -20.11 -9.37
C TRP A 262 1.84 -20.67 -8.10
N LEU A 263 0.72 -20.10 -7.65
CA LEU A 263 0.00 -20.59 -6.47
C LEU A 263 -0.54 -22.00 -6.67
N ARG A 264 -1.06 -22.33 -7.86
CA ARG A 264 -1.49 -23.70 -8.20
C ARG A 264 -0.36 -24.71 -7.97
N GLU A 265 0.81 -24.42 -8.51
CA GLU A 265 1.98 -25.29 -8.44
C GLU A 265 2.46 -25.50 -6.99
N HIS A 266 2.39 -24.45 -6.17
CA HIS A 266 2.99 -24.44 -4.83
C HIS A 266 2.01 -24.76 -3.69
N ARG A 267 0.70 -24.59 -3.91
CA ARG A 267 -0.35 -24.74 -2.88
C ARG A 267 -1.51 -25.64 -3.28
N GLY A 268 -1.58 -26.06 -4.55
CA GLY A 268 -2.63 -26.94 -5.06
C GLY A 268 -3.93 -26.22 -5.43
N GLU A 269 -4.81 -26.95 -6.11
CA GLU A 269 -6.08 -26.39 -6.62
C GLU A 269 -7.07 -26.06 -5.48
N GLU A 270 -7.14 -26.88 -4.43
CA GLU A 270 -8.04 -26.64 -3.28
C GLU A 270 -7.77 -25.29 -2.61
N TYR A 271 -6.50 -24.88 -2.52
CA TYR A 271 -6.14 -23.58 -1.97
C TYR A 271 -6.56 -22.43 -2.91
N LEU A 272 -6.46 -22.62 -4.23
CA LEU A 272 -6.94 -21.63 -5.19
C LEU A 272 -8.45 -21.46 -5.14
N GLU A 273 -9.19 -22.56 -5.05
CA GLU A 273 -10.65 -22.55 -4.91
C GLU A 273 -11.10 -21.82 -3.63
N ALA A 274 -10.34 -21.95 -2.55
CA ALA A 274 -10.61 -21.25 -1.29
C ALA A 274 -10.39 -19.73 -1.37
N LEU A 275 -9.54 -19.24 -2.29
CA LEU A 275 -9.31 -17.81 -2.51
C LEU A 275 -10.40 -17.13 -3.37
N GLY A 276 -11.25 -17.91 -4.03
CA GLY A 276 -12.27 -17.44 -4.98
C GLY A 276 -11.97 -17.80 -6.42
#